data_AF-A0A7J4HHI2-F1
#
_entry.id   AF-A0A7J4HHI2-F1
#
_cell.length_a   1.000
_cell.length_b   1.000
_cell.length_c   1.000
_cell.angle_alpha   90.00
_cell.angle_beta   90.00
_cell.angle_gamma   90.00
#
_symmetry.space_group_name_H-M   'P 1'
#
loop_
_entity.id
_entity.type
_entity.pdbx_description
1 polymer ?
#
loop_
_entity_poly.entity_id
_entity_poly.type
_entity_poly.pdbx_seq_one_letter_code
_entity_poly.pdbx_strand_id
1 'polypeptide(L)'
;MSGRGPHSKLEEAVSALYAGRLPGELPRRWERFSDVAIMPQGSFEGPGWAHDGTLWEVVAGALGAKRLARMGEVSGEFRESGVEMLLGKDDWVVRRESGVDYGYAMTRCMFSAGNVNERRRMGEVAGEDEVIVDLYAGIGYYTLPALVHGEVSVHACEWNPEAVRALRWGLEANGVEDRCVVHEGDNRVTTESLEGVANRVILGLLPSSVEGLGAALRVLVSGGGTLHIHGLAPSKDHTSWVGDVLSSVSEIRPGSTLDHALTRVKSYAPHWDHVVLDLSVA
;
A
#
# COMPACT_ATOMS: atom_id res chain seq x y z
N MET A 1 29.21 24.43 10.21
CA MET A 1 28.62 23.59 11.28
C MET A 1 28.11 22.31 10.62
N SER A 2 28.89 21.23 10.66
CA SER A 2 28.41 19.93 10.19
C SER A 2 27.29 19.47 11.12
N GLY A 3 26.05 19.51 10.63
CA GLY A 3 24.90 19.10 11.43
C GLY A 3 25.07 17.65 11.88
N ARG A 4 24.98 17.40 13.18
CA ARG A 4 24.94 16.05 13.75
C ARG A 4 23.84 15.22 13.08
N GLY A 5 24.14 13.94 12.82
CA GLY A 5 23.20 13.01 12.20
C GLY A 5 21.93 12.80 13.04
N PRO A 6 20.82 12.38 12.43
CA PRO A 6 19.54 12.32 13.13
C PRO A 6 19.54 11.29 14.27
N HIS A 7 20.30 10.19 14.16
CA HIS A 7 20.50 9.24 15.27
C HIS A 7 21.20 9.88 16.48
N SER A 8 22.27 10.65 16.25
CA SER A 8 22.96 11.33 17.34
C SER A 8 22.11 12.40 18.02
N LYS A 9 21.19 13.04 17.29
CA LYS A 9 20.23 13.98 17.87
C LYS A 9 19.24 13.26 18.79
N LEU A 10 18.71 12.11 18.36
CA LEU A 10 17.85 11.28 19.18
C LEU A 10 18.57 10.80 20.44
N GLU A 11 19.78 10.29 20.29
CA GLU A 11 20.60 9.80 21.40
C GLU A 11 20.89 10.90 22.43
N GLU A 12 21.34 12.07 21.99
CA GLU A 12 21.61 13.21 22.88
C GLU A 12 20.34 13.68 23.61
N ALA A 13 19.24 13.86 22.88
CA ALA A 13 17.99 14.35 23.45
C ALA A 13 17.42 13.38 24.50
N VAL A 14 17.39 12.08 24.20
CA VAL A 14 16.91 11.07 25.14
C VAL A 14 17.91 10.87 26.29
N SER A 15 19.21 10.87 26.02
CA SER A 15 20.23 10.74 27.08
C SER A 15 20.16 11.88 28.09
N ALA A 16 19.87 13.11 27.64
CA ALA A 16 19.69 14.25 28.55
C ALA A 16 18.53 14.04 29.53
N LEU A 17 17.44 13.40 29.09
CA LEU A 17 16.30 13.05 29.95
C LEU A 17 16.67 12.01 31.02
N TYR A 18 17.64 11.15 30.73
CA TYR A 18 18.10 10.06 31.60
C TYR A 18 19.50 10.29 32.20
N ALA A 19 19.87 11.56 32.44
CA ALA A 19 21.14 11.94 33.07
C ALA A 19 22.40 11.28 32.43
N GLY A 20 22.37 11.08 31.12
CA GLY A 20 23.45 10.48 30.33
C GLY A 20 23.44 8.95 30.25
N ARG A 21 22.48 8.25 30.88
CA ARG A 21 22.41 6.78 30.88
C ARG A 21 21.08 6.27 30.33
N LEU A 22 21.09 5.82 29.09
CA LEU A 22 19.90 5.28 28.43
C LEU A 22 19.38 3.99 29.12
N PRO A 23 18.06 3.87 29.36
CA PRO A 23 17.44 2.66 29.91
C PRO A 23 17.45 1.45 28.97
N GLY A 24 17.60 1.67 27.67
CA GLY A 24 17.57 0.63 26.65
C GLY A 24 18.05 1.12 25.29
N GLU A 25 17.88 0.28 24.26
CA GLU A 25 18.27 0.63 22.89
C GLU A 25 17.31 1.64 22.26
N LEU A 26 17.86 2.52 21.43
CA LEU A 26 17.10 3.48 20.63
C LEU A 26 16.82 2.92 19.23
N PRO A 27 15.69 3.29 18.61
CA PRO A 27 15.40 2.88 17.25
C PRO A 27 16.46 3.39 16.27
N ARG A 28 16.85 2.53 15.32
CA ARG A 28 17.85 2.87 14.29
C ARG A 28 17.24 3.24 12.95
N ARG A 29 15.93 3.07 12.80
CA ARG A 29 15.15 3.41 11.60
C ARG A 29 13.83 3.98 12.06
N TRP A 30 13.24 4.83 11.25
CA TRP A 30 11.90 5.37 11.44
C TRP A 30 11.44 5.95 10.10
N GLU A 31 10.14 6.03 9.91
CA GLU A 31 9.55 6.81 8.83
C GLU A 31 9.26 8.22 9.34
N ARG A 32 9.51 9.22 8.50
CA ARG A 32 9.14 10.61 8.81
C ARG A 32 8.60 11.28 7.57
N PHE A 33 7.37 11.76 7.67
CA PHE A 33 6.66 12.47 6.60
C PHE A 33 5.59 13.36 7.24
N SER A 34 5.15 14.38 6.51
CA SER A 34 4.29 15.44 7.08
C SER A 34 4.92 15.98 8.38
N ASP A 35 4.18 15.94 9.49
CA ASP A 35 4.59 16.30 10.84
C ASP A 35 4.68 15.10 11.80
N VAL A 36 4.69 13.88 11.28
CA VAL A 36 4.74 12.64 12.08
C VAL A 36 6.04 11.87 11.87
N ALA A 37 6.51 11.24 12.94
CA ALA A 37 7.50 10.17 12.88
C ALA A 37 6.87 8.85 13.36
N ILE A 38 7.08 7.77 12.60
CA ILE A 38 6.62 6.42 12.96
C ILE A 38 7.83 5.53 13.20
N MET A 39 7.95 5.03 14.43
CA MET A 39 9.05 4.16 14.86
C MET A 39 8.71 2.68 14.64
N PRO A 40 9.71 1.80 14.49
CA PRO A 40 9.50 0.35 14.40
C PRO A 40 8.77 -0.20 15.63
N GLN A 41 8.07 -1.32 15.45
CA GLN A 41 7.62 -2.17 16.56
C GLN A 41 8.81 -2.53 17.45
N GLY A 42 8.62 -2.66 18.76
CA GLY A 42 9.75 -2.83 19.68
C GLY A 42 10.32 -1.53 20.25
N SER A 43 10.09 -0.39 19.59
CA SER A 43 10.74 0.86 19.98
C SER A 43 10.28 1.33 21.35
N PHE A 44 11.26 1.66 22.21
CA PHE A 44 11.04 2.06 23.60
C PHE A 44 10.25 1.03 24.41
N GLU A 45 10.37 -0.26 24.11
CA GLU A 45 9.81 -1.31 24.96
C GLU A 45 10.67 -1.55 26.21
N GLY A 46 10.02 -1.94 27.30
CA GLY A 46 10.66 -2.29 28.57
C GLY A 46 10.38 -1.31 29.72
N PRO A 47 10.49 -1.78 30.97
CA PRO A 47 10.08 -1.03 32.16
C PRO A 47 11.00 0.14 32.53
N GLY A 48 12.16 0.28 31.87
CA GLY A 48 13.10 1.37 32.12
C GLY A 48 12.69 2.69 31.46
N TRP A 49 11.77 2.65 30.50
CA TRP A 49 11.24 3.84 29.82
C TRP A 49 10.04 4.41 30.59
N ALA A 50 9.91 5.73 30.63
CA ALA A 50 8.85 6.40 31.39
C ALA A 50 7.46 6.30 30.73
N HIS A 51 7.42 6.03 29.42
CA HIS A 51 6.20 5.94 28.58
C HIS A 51 5.21 7.11 28.80
N ASP A 52 5.73 8.32 28.96
CA ASP A 52 4.95 9.53 29.24
C ASP A 52 5.08 10.59 28.14
N GLY A 53 4.28 11.64 28.25
CA GLY A 53 4.29 12.75 27.28
C GLY A 53 5.65 13.42 27.16
N THR A 54 6.39 13.55 28.27
CA THR A 54 7.74 14.15 28.28
C THR A 54 8.71 13.39 27.38
N LEU A 55 8.77 12.06 27.54
CA LEU A 55 9.60 11.22 26.69
C LEU A 55 9.20 11.36 25.22
N TRP A 56 7.90 11.32 24.91
CA TRP A 56 7.43 11.36 23.54
C TRP A 56 7.64 12.72 22.86
N GLU A 57 7.51 13.83 23.59
CA GLU A 57 7.85 15.17 23.10
C GLU A 57 9.33 15.29 22.75
N VAL A 58 10.21 14.77 23.62
CA VAL A 58 11.67 14.73 23.38
C VAL A 58 12.00 13.91 22.15
N VAL A 59 11.42 12.70 22.02
CA VAL A 59 11.64 11.82 20.88
C VAL A 59 11.11 12.44 19.59
N ALA A 60 9.87 12.94 19.58
CA ALA A 60 9.28 13.59 18.41
C ALA A 60 10.12 14.79 17.95
N GLY A 61 10.51 15.66 18.89
CA GLY A 61 11.35 16.82 18.60
C GLY A 61 12.71 16.44 18.02
N ALA A 62 13.37 15.40 18.58
CA ALA A 62 14.65 14.92 18.09
C ALA A 62 14.56 14.29 16.69
N LEU A 63 13.43 13.63 16.40
CA LEU A 63 13.12 13.12 15.07
C LEU A 63 12.64 14.22 14.10
N GLY A 64 12.38 15.45 14.57
CA GLY A 64 11.89 16.54 13.75
C GLY A 64 10.42 16.39 13.34
N ALA A 65 9.60 15.89 14.26
CA ALA A 65 8.16 15.68 14.11
C ALA A 65 7.40 16.33 15.29
N LYS A 66 6.10 16.56 15.09
CA LYS A 66 5.17 17.03 16.13
C LYS A 66 4.34 15.90 16.72
N ARG A 67 4.08 14.87 15.91
CA ARG A 67 3.37 13.64 16.29
C ARG A 67 4.33 12.47 16.26
N LEU A 68 4.08 11.50 17.14
CA LEU A 68 4.88 10.30 17.25
C LEU A 68 3.97 9.07 17.27
N ALA A 69 4.31 8.09 16.46
CA ALA A 69 3.63 6.81 16.45
C ALA A 69 4.64 5.66 16.45
N ARG A 70 4.15 4.47 16.75
CA ARG A 70 4.93 3.22 16.72
C ARG A 70 4.19 2.20 15.87
N MET A 71 4.92 1.51 15.00
CA MET A 71 4.39 0.41 14.19
C MET A 71 3.96 -0.74 15.10
N GLY A 72 2.88 -1.40 14.69
CA GLY A 72 2.44 -2.68 15.23
C GLY A 72 2.06 -3.64 14.11
N GLU A 73 1.55 -4.81 14.50
CA GLU A 73 1.19 -5.85 13.54
C GLU A 73 -0.06 -5.49 12.75
N VAL A 74 -0.05 -5.81 11.45
CA VAL A 74 -1.23 -5.70 10.60
C VAL A 74 -2.06 -6.97 10.79
N SER A 75 -3.37 -6.82 11.05
CA SER A 75 -4.24 -7.95 11.39
C SER A 75 -5.63 -7.85 10.75
N GLY A 76 -6.40 -8.94 10.84
CA GLY A 76 -7.76 -9.02 10.31
C GLY A 76 -7.86 -9.09 8.79
N GLU A 77 -9.07 -9.33 8.30
CA GLU A 77 -9.37 -9.44 6.85
C GLU A 77 -9.23 -8.08 6.14
N PHE A 78 -9.52 -6.99 6.85
CA PHE A 78 -9.34 -5.62 6.36
C PHE A 78 -7.90 -5.11 6.40
N ARG A 79 -6.96 -5.93 6.91
CA ARG A 79 -5.55 -5.56 7.09
C ARG A 79 -5.42 -4.25 7.87
N GLU A 80 -6.09 -4.21 9.01
CA GLU A 80 -6.11 -3.07 9.90
C GLU A 80 -4.69 -2.76 10.40
N SER A 81 -4.37 -1.49 10.44
CA SER A 81 -3.04 -1.02 10.87
C SER A 81 -2.85 -1.21 12.37
N GLY A 82 -1.73 -1.82 12.78
CA GLY A 82 -1.35 -1.91 14.19
C GLY A 82 -0.64 -0.66 14.73
N VAL A 83 -0.62 0.45 13.98
CA VAL A 83 0.06 1.67 14.39
C VAL A 83 -0.58 2.26 15.65
N GLU A 84 0.25 2.59 16.63
CA GLU A 84 -0.13 3.19 17.90
C GLU A 84 0.34 4.64 17.97
N MET A 85 -0.56 5.56 18.34
CA MET A 85 -0.20 6.95 18.64
C MET A 85 0.44 7.07 20.02
N LEU A 86 1.67 7.57 20.07
CA LEU A 86 2.38 7.87 21.32
C LEU A 86 2.31 9.36 21.68
N LEU A 87 2.30 10.23 20.67
CA LEU A 87 2.14 11.69 20.83
C LEU A 87 1.25 12.27 19.74
N GLY A 88 0.25 13.04 20.15
CA GLY A 88 -0.80 13.57 19.29
C GLY A 88 -2.00 12.63 19.19
N LYS A 89 -3.20 13.20 19.04
CA LYS A 89 -4.47 12.44 18.98
C LYS A 89 -5.01 12.27 17.57
N ASP A 90 -4.63 13.15 16.66
CA ASP A 90 -5.01 13.09 15.25
C ASP A 90 -4.07 12.12 14.55
N ASP A 91 -4.62 11.08 13.94
CA ASP A 91 -3.89 10.06 13.19
C ASP A 91 -4.01 10.22 11.67
N TRP A 92 -4.68 11.27 11.20
CA TRP A 92 -4.74 11.58 9.79
C TRP A 92 -3.39 12.06 9.27
N VAL A 93 -2.93 11.47 8.18
CA VAL A 93 -1.66 11.83 7.54
C VAL A 93 -1.84 11.91 6.03
N VAL A 94 -1.03 12.77 5.40
CA VAL A 94 -0.93 12.84 3.94
C VAL A 94 0.49 12.44 3.54
N ARG A 95 0.61 11.40 2.71
CA ARG A 95 1.86 10.97 2.10
C ARG A 95 1.86 11.39 0.64
N ARG A 96 2.89 12.10 0.20
CA ARG A 96 3.06 12.48 -1.21
C ARG A 96 4.12 11.60 -1.87
N GLU A 97 3.74 10.90 -2.93
CA GLU A 97 4.66 10.09 -3.73
C GLU A 97 4.42 10.33 -5.22
N SER A 98 5.49 10.64 -5.95
CA SER A 98 5.43 10.83 -7.42
C SER A 98 4.31 11.78 -7.87
N GLY A 99 4.05 12.85 -7.11
CA GLY A 99 3.00 13.83 -7.41
C GLY A 99 1.58 13.44 -6.97
N VAL A 100 1.40 12.27 -6.34
CA VAL A 100 0.10 11.79 -5.84
C VAL A 100 0.03 11.96 -4.32
N ASP A 101 -1.08 12.52 -3.83
CA ASP A 101 -1.38 12.66 -2.40
C ASP A 101 -2.27 11.52 -1.88
N TYR A 102 -1.81 10.83 -0.84
CA TYR A 102 -2.53 9.77 -0.14
C TYR A 102 -2.87 10.21 1.28
N GLY A 103 -4.13 10.53 1.54
CA GLY A 103 -4.64 10.88 2.86
C GLY A 103 -5.31 9.69 3.54
N TYR A 104 -4.88 9.34 4.75
CA TYR A 104 -5.46 8.21 5.49
C TYR A 104 -5.24 8.33 7.00
N ALA A 105 -6.08 7.63 7.75
CA ALA A 105 -5.91 7.41 9.18
C ALA A 105 -4.88 6.29 9.40
N MET A 106 -3.65 6.63 9.83
CA MET A 106 -2.56 5.66 9.88
C MET A 106 -2.76 4.56 10.93
N THR A 107 -3.65 4.76 11.92
CA THR A 107 -4.01 3.71 12.90
C THR A 107 -5.07 2.74 12.38
N ARG A 108 -5.63 2.98 11.18
CA ARG A 108 -6.76 2.20 10.64
C ARG A 108 -6.45 1.60 9.28
N CYS A 109 -5.72 2.34 8.43
CA CYS A 109 -5.29 1.87 7.13
C CYS A 109 -3.77 1.65 7.12
N MET A 110 -3.35 0.50 6.64
CA MET A 110 -1.93 0.24 6.39
C MET A 110 -1.41 1.10 5.21
N PHE A 111 -0.09 1.27 5.10
CA PHE A 111 0.55 1.83 3.90
C PHE A 111 1.90 1.16 3.67
N SER A 112 2.09 0.54 2.51
CA SER A 112 3.35 -0.14 2.19
C SER A 112 4.34 0.81 1.51
N ALA A 113 5.24 1.44 2.28
CA ALA A 113 6.28 2.32 1.75
C ALA A 113 7.25 1.61 0.76
N GLY A 114 7.34 0.29 0.78
CA GLY A 114 8.23 -0.47 -0.12
C GLY A 114 7.75 -0.60 -1.58
N ASN A 115 6.51 -0.21 -1.89
CA ASN A 115 5.92 -0.41 -3.23
C ASN A 115 5.97 0.86 -4.10
N VAL A 116 6.80 1.85 -3.75
CA VAL A 116 6.87 3.16 -4.43
C VAL A 116 7.08 3.02 -5.94
N ASN A 117 8.01 2.17 -6.37
CA ASN A 117 8.30 1.97 -7.79
C ASN A 117 7.10 1.37 -8.54
N GLU A 118 6.40 0.42 -7.92
CA GLU A 118 5.22 -0.20 -8.54
C GLU A 118 4.03 0.74 -8.58
N ARG A 119 3.81 1.55 -7.53
CA ARG A 119 2.79 2.61 -7.56
C ARG A 119 3.08 3.63 -8.65
N ARG A 120 4.34 4.04 -8.81
CA ARG A 120 4.75 4.92 -9.92
C ARG A 120 4.46 4.26 -11.27
N ARG A 121 4.86 2.99 -11.45
CA ARG A 121 4.64 2.23 -12.69
C ARG A 121 3.17 2.19 -13.08
N MET A 122 2.24 2.05 -12.11
CA MET A 122 0.81 2.04 -12.40
C MET A 122 0.27 3.34 -13.01
N GLY A 123 0.96 4.47 -12.83
CA GLY A 123 0.67 5.71 -13.56
C GLY A 123 1.16 5.73 -15.01
N GLU A 124 1.93 4.73 -15.44
CA GLU A 124 2.63 4.71 -16.74
C GLU A 124 2.16 3.53 -17.64
N VAL A 125 1.39 2.56 -17.12
CA VAL A 125 1.08 1.30 -17.84
C VAL A 125 -0.17 1.32 -18.69
N ALA A 126 -1.09 2.25 -18.45
CA ALA A 126 -2.38 2.27 -19.14
C ALA A 126 -2.31 3.13 -20.40
N GLY A 127 -2.95 2.67 -21.48
CA GLY A 127 -3.18 3.48 -22.67
C GLY A 127 -4.21 4.59 -22.44
N GLU A 128 -4.24 5.56 -23.36
CA GLU A 128 -5.28 6.60 -23.38
C GLU A 128 -6.67 5.97 -23.51
N ASP A 129 -7.63 6.54 -22.78
CA ASP A 129 -9.05 6.16 -22.75
C ASP A 129 -9.35 4.73 -22.26
N GLU A 130 -8.38 4.03 -21.64
CA GLU A 130 -8.63 2.72 -21.03
C GLU A 130 -9.58 2.81 -19.82
N VAL A 131 -10.45 1.81 -19.69
CA VAL A 131 -11.22 1.55 -18.47
C VAL A 131 -10.45 0.54 -17.61
N ILE A 132 -10.12 0.94 -16.39
CA ILE A 132 -9.45 0.10 -15.40
C ILE A 132 -10.45 -0.35 -14.33
N VAL A 133 -10.41 -1.63 -13.95
CA VAL A 133 -11.07 -2.11 -12.72
C VAL A 133 -9.99 -2.47 -11.70
N ASP A 134 -9.98 -1.78 -10.56
CA ASP A 134 -9.12 -2.12 -9.41
C ASP A 134 -9.92 -2.94 -8.41
N LEU A 135 -9.61 -4.24 -8.26
CA LEU A 135 -10.38 -5.15 -7.41
C LEU A 135 -10.09 -4.98 -5.91
N TYR A 136 -9.01 -4.28 -5.56
CA TYR A 136 -8.50 -4.15 -4.19
C TYR A 136 -7.90 -2.75 -3.99
N ALA A 137 -8.72 -1.72 -4.19
CA ALA A 137 -8.23 -0.35 -4.34
C ALA A 137 -7.52 0.17 -3.09
N GLY A 138 -7.89 -0.30 -1.89
CA GLY A 138 -7.39 0.19 -0.63
C GLY A 138 -7.66 1.68 -0.50
N ILE A 139 -6.64 2.43 -0.10
CA ILE A 139 -6.69 3.90 -0.07
C ILE A 139 -6.42 4.54 -1.46
N GLY A 140 -6.41 3.73 -2.52
CA GLY A 140 -6.09 4.13 -3.89
C GLY A 140 -4.64 3.91 -4.30
N TYR A 141 -3.99 2.83 -3.83
CA TYR A 141 -2.56 2.60 -4.06
C TYR A 141 -2.15 2.63 -5.54
N TYR A 142 -2.97 2.02 -6.39
CA TYR A 142 -2.73 1.93 -7.83
C TYR A 142 -3.76 2.76 -8.62
N THR A 143 -4.99 2.84 -8.11
CA THR A 143 -6.05 3.73 -8.61
C THR A 143 -5.59 5.19 -8.74
N LEU A 144 -5.01 5.79 -7.69
CA LEU A 144 -4.66 7.22 -7.72
C LEU A 144 -3.51 7.52 -8.71
N PRO A 145 -2.39 6.77 -8.75
CA PRO A 145 -1.38 6.95 -9.78
C PRO A 145 -1.91 6.80 -11.20
N ALA A 146 -2.75 5.79 -11.46
CA ALA A 146 -3.32 5.57 -12.78
C ALA A 146 -4.16 6.77 -13.24
N LEU A 147 -4.97 7.33 -12.34
CA LEU A 147 -5.78 8.52 -12.63
C LEU A 147 -4.94 9.79 -12.76
N VAL A 148 -3.99 10.03 -11.85
CA VAL A 148 -3.23 11.30 -11.84
C VAL A 148 -2.30 11.44 -13.05
N HIS A 149 -1.73 10.33 -13.52
CA HIS A 149 -0.72 10.35 -14.58
C HIS A 149 -1.22 9.81 -15.92
N GLY A 150 -2.38 9.15 -15.94
CA GLY A 150 -2.99 8.59 -17.14
C GLY A 150 -4.34 9.21 -17.48
N GLU A 151 -4.66 9.20 -18.76
CA GLU A 151 -5.97 9.59 -19.30
C GLU A 151 -6.91 8.38 -19.30
N VAL A 152 -7.27 7.91 -18.10
CA VAL A 152 -8.08 6.69 -17.89
C VAL A 152 -9.29 6.97 -17.02
N SER A 153 -10.24 6.03 -17.04
CA SER A 153 -11.32 5.94 -16.05
C SER A 153 -11.16 4.69 -15.19
N VAL A 154 -11.58 4.76 -13.92
CA VAL A 154 -11.38 3.68 -12.96
C VAL A 154 -12.68 3.30 -12.26
N HIS A 155 -12.93 1.99 -12.18
CA HIS A 155 -13.86 1.40 -11.22
C HIS A 155 -13.05 0.80 -10.06
N ALA A 156 -13.12 1.42 -8.88
CA ALA A 156 -12.34 1.03 -7.71
C ALA A 156 -13.21 0.25 -6.71
N CYS A 157 -12.92 -1.03 -6.51
CA CYS A 157 -13.61 -1.90 -5.55
C CYS A 157 -12.85 -1.90 -4.21
N GLU A 158 -13.56 -1.58 -3.13
CA GLU A 158 -12.96 -1.60 -1.78
C GLU A 158 -14.03 -1.90 -0.72
N TRP A 159 -13.75 -2.86 0.16
CA TRP A 159 -14.69 -3.33 1.18
C TRP A 159 -14.45 -2.75 2.57
N ASN A 160 -13.26 -2.20 2.84
CA ASN A 160 -12.92 -1.59 4.12
C ASN A 160 -13.42 -0.14 4.11
N PRO A 161 -14.41 0.22 4.94
CA PRO A 161 -14.99 1.56 4.96
C PRO A 161 -13.96 2.64 5.33
N GLU A 162 -12.94 2.33 6.12
CA GLU A 162 -11.85 3.26 6.43
C GLU A 162 -11.01 3.56 5.17
N ALA A 163 -10.73 2.53 4.38
CA ALA A 163 -9.98 2.66 3.13
C ALA A 163 -10.80 3.39 2.06
N VAL A 164 -12.11 3.13 1.96
CA VAL A 164 -13.04 3.89 1.09
C VAL A 164 -13.00 5.38 1.40
N ARG A 165 -13.07 5.76 2.69
CA ARG A 165 -13.00 7.18 3.08
C ARG A 165 -11.68 7.82 2.67
N ALA A 166 -10.58 7.11 2.87
CA ALA A 166 -9.25 7.54 2.45
C ALA A 166 -9.13 7.67 0.91
N LEU A 167 -9.65 6.69 0.16
CA LEU A 167 -9.69 6.71 -1.30
C LEU A 167 -10.49 7.91 -1.81
N ARG A 168 -11.71 8.13 -1.30
CA ARG A 168 -12.53 9.29 -1.69
C ARG A 168 -11.84 10.61 -1.42
N TRP A 169 -11.23 10.75 -0.25
CA TRP A 169 -10.42 11.93 0.04
C TRP A 169 -9.27 12.08 -0.96
N GLY A 170 -8.60 10.98 -1.31
CA GLY A 170 -7.52 10.97 -2.29
C GLY A 170 -7.98 11.40 -3.68
N LEU A 171 -9.14 10.92 -4.12
CA LEU A 171 -9.72 11.31 -5.41
C LEU A 171 -9.95 12.83 -5.48
N GLU A 172 -10.60 13.40 -4.46
CA GLU A 172 -10.85 14.85 -4.37
C GLU A 172 -9.55 15.66 -4.26
N ALA A 173 -8.63 15.22 -3.38
CA ALA A 173 -7.37 15.94 -3.14
C ALA A 173 -6.46 15.99 -4.37
N ASN A 174 -6.55 14.99 -5.25
CA ASN A 174 -5.80 14.95 -6.50
C ASN A 174 -6.60 15.48 -7.71
N GLY A 175 -7.88 15.84 -7.55
CA GLY A 175 -8.73 16.39 -8.60
C GLY A 175 -9.04 15.40 -9.73
N VAL A 176 -9.31 14.13 -9.37
CA VAL A 176 -9.56 13.03 -10.31
C VAL A 176 -10.84 12.25 -9.98
N GLU A 177 -11.69 12.81 -9.12
CA GLU A 177 -12.92 12.18 -8.65
C GLU A 177 -13.95 11.95 -9.76
N ASP A 178 -13.94 12.77 -10.81
CA ASP A 178 -14.86 12.68 -11.95
C ASP A 178 -14.61 11.45 -12.84
N ARG A 179 -13.39 10.91 -12.81
CA ARG A 179 -12.97 9.75 -13.59
C ARG A 179 -12.97 8.44 -12.79
N CYS A 180 -13.43 8.46 -11.55
CA CYS A 180 -13.42 7.27 -10.69
C CYS A 180 -14.80 6.97 -10.09
N VAL A 181 -15.27 5.73 -10.25
CA VAL A 181 -16.45 5.22 -9.53
C VAL A 181 -15.99 4.26 -8.45
N VAL A 182 -16.30 4.60 -7.19
CA VAL A 182 -15.96 3.75 -6.02
C VAL A 182 -17.12 2.80 -5.72
N HIS A 183 -16.83 1.50 -5.74
CA HIS A 183 -17.75 0.43 -5.42
C HIS A 183 -17.44 -0.14 -4.04
N GLU A 184 -18.24 0.27 -3.05
CA GLU A 184 -18.07 -0.19 -1.67
C GLU A 184 -18.58 -1.62 -1.49
N GLY A 185 -17.71 -2.50 -0.98
CA GLY A 185 -18.06 -3.88 -0.65
C GLY A 185 -17.16 -4.91 -1.33
N ASP A 186 -17.54 -6.18 -1.19
CA ASP A 186 -16.80 -7.32 -1.73
C ASP A 186 -16.76 -7.27 -3.25
N ASN A 187 -15.55 -7.32 -3.83
CA ASN A 187 -15.35 -7.28 -5.28
C ASN A 187 -16.08 -8.41 -6.02
N ARG A 188 -16.37 -9.54 -5.37
CA ARG A 188 -17.12 -10.64 -5.98
C ARG A 188 -18.56 -10.25 -6.32
N VAL A 189 -19.13 -9.34 -5.55
CA VAL A 189 -20.51 -8.82 -5.70
C VAL A 189 -20.50 -7.52 -6.48
N THR A 190 -19.64 -6.56 -6.13
CA THR A 190 -19.66 -5.22 -6.75
C THR A 190 -19.33 -5.26 -8.24
N THR A 191 -18.52 -6.23 -8.68
CA THR A 191 -18.17 -6.42 -10.09
C THR A 191 -19.23 -7.13 -10.92
N GLU A 192 -20.34 -7.61 -10.34
CA GLU A 192 -21.44 -8.23 -11.12
C GLU A 192 -22.05 -7.25 -12.14
N SER A 193 -22.01 -5.95 -11.83
CA SER A 193 -22.50 -4.88 -12.71
C SER A 193 -21.47 -4.38 -13.73
N LEU A 194 -20.24 -4.93 -13.71
CA LEU A 194 -19.09 -4.46 -14.49
C LEU A 194 -18.65 -5.49 -15.56
N GLU A 195 -19.54 -6.38 -15.99
CA GLU A 195 -19.20 -7.38 -17.00
C GLU A 195 -18.77 -6.71 -18.32
N GLY A 196 -17.61 -7.11 -18.83
CA GLY A 196 -17.12 -6.68 -20.14
C GLY A 196 -16.76 -5.19 -20.26
N VAL A 197 -16.51 -4.47 -19.16
CA VAL A 197 -16.21 -3.02 -19.19
C VAL A 197 -14.71 -2.69 -19.23
N ALA A 198 -13.85 -3.59 -18.75
CA ALA A 198 -12.46 -3.28 -18.44
C ALA A 198 -11.50 -3.66 -19.57
N ASN A 199 -10.62 -2.73 -19.93
CA ASN A 199 -9.43 -3.03 -20.74
C ASN A 199 -8.29 -3.59 -19.88
N ARG A 200 -8.28 -3.20 -18.60
CA ARG A 200 -7.23 -3.54 -17.65
C ARG A 200 -7.81 -3.80 -16.27
N VAL A 201 -7.28 -4.81 -15.58
CA VAL A 201 -7.72 -5.15 -14.21
C VAL A 201 -6.52 -5.25 -13.29
N ILE A 202 -6.60 -4.60 -12.13
CA ILE A 202 -5.58 -4.63 -11.10
C ILE A 202 -6.02 -5.57 -9.97
N LEU A 203 -5.19 -6.57 -9.68
CA LEU A 203 -5.39 -7.54 -8.61
C LEU A 203 -4.32 -7.34 -7.53
N GLY A 204 -4.47 -6.26 -6.76
CA GLY A 204 -3.50 -5.74 -5.79
C GLY A 204 -3.43 -6.41 -4.41
N LEU A 205 -3.88 -7.65 -4.24
CA LEU A 205 -3.95 -8.31 -2.92
C LEU A 205 -2.74 -9.20 -2.61
N LEU A 206 -2.23 -9.13 -1.38
CA LEU A 206 -1.23 -10.04 -0.83
C LEU A 206 -1.79 -10.75 0.41
N PRO A 207 -1.45 -12.04 0.64
CA PRO A 207 -0.37 -12.80 -0.02
C PRO A 207 -0.71 -13.34 -1.42
N SER A 208 -1.99 -13.41 -1.78
CA SER A 208 -2.46 -13.86 -3.08
C SER A 208 -3.67 -13.05 -3.52
N SER A 209 -3.79 -12.84 -4.82
CA SER A 209 -4.96 -12.23 -5.46
C SER A 209 -5.67 -13.19 -6.43
N VAL A 210 -5.27 -14.47 -6.44
CA VAL A 210 -5.77 -15.51 -7.37
C VAL A 210 -7.27 -15.75 -7.22
N GLU A 211 -7.82 -15.59 -6.01
CA GLU A 211 -9.27 -15.70 -5.78
C GLU A 211 -10.07 -14.63 -6.54
N GLY A 212 -9.45 -13.50 -6.89
CA GLY A 212 -10.06 -12.45 -7.69
C GLY A 212 -10.07 -12.74 -9.19
N LEU A 213 -9.41 -13.79 -9.68
CA LEU A 213 -9.30 -14.06 -11.13
C LEU A 213 -10.65 -14.24 -11.81
N GLY A 214 -11.61 -14.89 -11.16
CA GLY A 214 -12.95 -15.05 -11.71
C GLY A 214 -13.67 -13.71 -11.92
N ALA A 215 -13.54 -12.79 -10.97
CA ALA A 215 -14.08 -11.43 -11.10
C ALA A 215 -13.31 -10.64 -12.18
N ALA A 216 -11.98 -10.74 -12.18
CA ALA A 216 -11.13 -10.04 -13.14
C ALA A 216 -11.43 -10.46 -14.59
N LEU A 217 -11.53 -11.75 -14.86
CA LEU A 217 -11.81 -12.26 -16.21
C LEU A 217 -13.23 -11.94 -16.67
N ARG A 218 -14.20 -11.83 -15.75
CA ARG A 218 -15.58 -11.42 -16.06
C ARG A 218 -15.66 -9.95 -16.47
N VAL A 219 -14.94 -9.06 -15.79
CA VAL A 219 -14.99 -7.63 -16.10
C VAL A 219 -14.21 -7.26 -17.36
N LEU A 220 -13.30 -8.10 -17.83
CA LEU A 220 -12.57 -7.87 -19.07
C LEU A 220 -13.50 -7.82 -20.29
N VAL A 221 -13.25 -6.87 -21.19
CA VAL A 221 -13.92 -6.80 -22.50
C VAL A 221 -13.74 -8.12 -23.28
N SER A 222 -14.69 -8.42 -24.16
CA SER A 222 -14.71 -9.70 -24.91
C SER A 222 -13.45 -9.94 -25.74
N GLY A 223 -12.84 -8.86 -26.27
CA GLY A 223 -11.59 -8.91 -27.04
C GLY A 223 -10.32 -9.14 -26.23
N GLY A 224 -10.45 -9.28 -24.90
CA GLY A 224 -9.31 -9.47 -24.02
C GLY A 224 -8.81 -8.18 -23.37
N GLY A 225 -7.72 -8.28 -22.61
CA GLY A 225 -7.13 -7.15 -21.90
C GLY A 225 -5.97 -7.57 -21.00
N THR A 226 -5.51 -6.66 -20.15
CA THR A 226 -4.35 -6.91 -19.29
C THR A 226 -4.76 -7.06 -17.83
N LEU A 227 -4.26 -8.11 -17.17
CA LEU A 227 -4.35 -8.32 -15.74
C LEU A 227 -3.02 -7.99 -15.08
N HIS A 228 -3.03 -7.20 -14.01
CA HIS A 228 -1.87 -6.97 -13.13
C HIS A 228 -2.05 -7.79 -11.85
N ILE A 229 -1.49 -8.99 -11.83
CA ILE A 229 -1.73 -9.99 -10.77
C ILE A 229 -0.61 -9.93 -9.75
N HIS A 230 -0.89 -9.40 -8.55
CA HIS A 230 0.08 -9.39 -7.47
C HIS A 230 0.02 -10.69 -6.64
N GLY A 231 1.18 -11.15 -6.19
CA GLY A 231 1.28 -12.31 -5.31
C GLY A 231 2.64 -12.47 -4.66
N LEU A 232 2.76 -13.48 -3.80
CA LEU A 232 4.02 -13.91 -3.22
C LEU A 232 4.55 -15.14 -3.97
N ALA A 233 5.77 -15.02 -4.50
CA ALA A 233 6.47 -16.11 -5.18
C ALA A 233 7.74 -16.51 -4.41
N PRO A 234 8.14 -17.80 -4.43
CA PRO A 234 9.40 -18.24 -3.85
C PRO A 234 10.58 -17.50 -4.49
N SER A 235 11.46 -16.86 -3.71
CA SER A 235 12.55 -16.02 -4.24
C SER A 235 13.55 -16.74 -5.16
N LYS A 236 13.55 -18.08 -5.16
CA LYS A 236 14.41 -18.92 -6.00
C LYS A 236 13.70 -19.56 -7.19
N ASP A 237 12.38 -19.44 -7.27
CA ASP A 237 11.56 -20.06 -8.30
C ASP A 237 10.26 -19.28 -8.51
N HIS A 238 10.36 -18.13 -9.18
CA HIS A 238 9.17 -17.37 -9.56
C HIS A 238 8.37 -18.07 -10.67
N THR A 239 9.02 -18.90 -11.49
CA THR A 239 8.42 -19.56 -12.65
C THR A 239 7.32 -20.54 -12.24
N SER A 240 7.50 -21.28 -11.13
CA SER A 240 6.44 -22.15 -10.61
C SER A 240 5.17 -21.35 -10.31
N TRP A 241 5.28 -20.21 -9.62
CA TRP A 241 4.13 -19.37 -9.30
C TRP A 241 3.45 -18.80 -10.56
N VAL A 242 4.24 -18.39 -11.56
CA VAL A 242 3.68 -17.98 -12.86
C VAL A 242 2.91 -19.11 -13.52
N GLY A 243 3.45 -20.33 -13.55
CA GLY A 243 2.79 -21.50 -14.10
C GLY A 243 1.42 -21.78 -13.46
N ASP A 244 1.35 -21.69 -12.12
CA ASP A 244 0.11 -21.89 -11.37
C ASP A 244 -0.96 -20.85 -11.73
N VAL A 245 -0.58 -19.57 -11.84
CA VAL A 245 -1.48 -18.49 -12.23
C VAL A 245 -1.99 -18.68 -13.67
N LEU A 246 -1.10 -19.03 -14.61
CA LEU A 246 -1.47 -19.29 -16.00
C LEU A 246 -2.43 -20.49 -16.12
N SER A 247 -2.23 -21.54 -15.32
CA SER A 247 -3.15 -22.68 -15.27
C SER A 247 -4.53 -22.25 -14.79
N SER A 248 -4.60 -21.48 -13.69
CA SER A 248 -5.87 -20.99 -13.14
C SER A 248 -6.63 -20.11 -14.14
N VAL A 249 -5.94 -19.21 -14.86
CA VAL A 249 -6.57 -18.38 -15.89
C VAL A 249 -7.08 -19.24 -17.05
N SER A 250 -6.30 -20.24 -17.49
CA SER A 250 -6.68 -21.14 -18.58
C SER A 250 -7.88 -22.03 -18.22
N GLU A 251 -8.01 -22.41 -16.95
CA GLU A 251 -9.16 -23.17 -16.44
C GLU A 251 -10.44 -22.31 -16.42
N ILE A 252 -10.34 -21.03 -16.03
CA ILE A 252 -11.49 -20.13 -15.96
C ILE A 252 -11.92 -19.64 -17.36
N ARG A 253 -10.96 -19.35 -18.25
CA ARG A 253 -11.21 -18.87 -19.62
C ARG A 253 -10.47 -19.73 -20.67
N PRO A 254 -10.95 -20.96 -20.93
CA PRO A 254 -10.30 -21.89 -21.86
C PRO A 254 -10.18 -21.33 -23.28
N GLY A 255 -9.07 -21.64 -23.94
CA GLY A 255 -8.80 -21.23 -25.34
C GLY A 255 -8.24 -19.82 -25.50
N SER A 256 -8.05 -19.07 -24.41
CA SER A 256 -7.39 -17.76 -24.46
C SER A 256 -5.90 -17.89 -24.80
N THR A 257 -5.39 -16.94 -25.56
CA THR A 257 -3.95 -16.73 -25.74
C THR A 257 -3.42 -15.90 -24.58
N LEU A 258 -2.37 -16.38 -23.94
CA LEU A 258 -1.77 -15.77 -22.76
C LEU A 258 -0.33 -15.33 -23.06
N ASP A 259 -0.08 -14.02 -23.00
CA ASP A 259 1.27 -13.43 -23.05
C ASP A 259 1.56 -12.71 -21.73
N HIS A 260 2.78 -12.81 -21.21
CA HIS A 260 3.06 -12.33 -19.87
C HIS A 260 4.46 -11.76 -19.65
N ALA A 261 4.54 -10.80 -18.72
CA ALA A 261 5.78 -10.28 -18.18
C ALA A 261 5.74 -10.30 -16.65
N LEU A 262 6.82 -10.77 -16.02
CA LEU A 262 6.93 -10.82 -14.57
C LEU A 262 7.85 -9.70 -14.07
N THR A 263 7.37 -8.94 -13.07
CA THR A 263 8.17 -7.94 -12.36
C THR A 263 8.30 -8.30 -10.88
N ARG A 264 9.53 -8.33 -10.38
CA ARG A 264 9.81 -8.43 -8.93
C ARG A 264 9.69 -7.06 -8.30
N VAL A 265 8.71 -6.87 -7.41
CA VAL A 265 8.46 -5.60 -6.73
C VAL A 265 9.44 -5.38 -5.58
N LYS A 266 9.52 -6.32 -4.63
CA LYS A 266 10.42 -6.27 -3.47
C LYS A 266 10.54 -7.62 -2.77
N SER A 267 11.50 -7.73 -1.87
CA SER A 267 11.49 -8.82 -0.88
C SER A 267 10.33 -8.61 0.10
N TYR A 268 9.58 -9.68 0.38
CA TYR A 268 8.46 -9.65 1.33
C TYR A 268 8.83 -10.28 2.67
N ALA A 269 9.41 -11.47 2.63
CA ALA A 269 9.88 -12.24 3.80
C ALA A 269 11.08 -13.10 3.39
N PRO A 270 11.79 -13.75 4.33
CA PRO A 270 12.82 -14.72 3.98
C PRO A 270 12.28 -15.75 2.98
N HIS A 271 12.94 -15.87 1.83
CA HIS A 271 12.58 -16.77 0.72
C HIS A 271 11.30 -16.43 -0.06
N TRP A 272 10.67 -15.28 0.19
CA TRP A 272 9.47 -14.85 -0.53
C TRP A 272 9.63 -13.43 -1.09
N ASP A 273 9.34 -13.28 -2.37
CA ASP A 273 9.27 -11.99 -3.05
C ASP A 273 7.83 -11.62 -3.37
N HIS A 274 7.50 -10.33 -3.24
CA HIS A 274 6.32 -9.75 -3.86
C HIS A 274 6.61 -9.56 -5.35
N VAL A 275 5.79 -10.20 -6.19
CA VAL A 275 5.84 -10.09 -7.65
C VAL A 275 4.53 -9.56 -8.21
N VAL A 276 4.59 -9.06 -9.43
CA VAL A 276 3.41 -8.75 -10.27
C VAL A 276 3.58 -9.44 -11.62
N LEU A 277 2.56 -10.16 -12.04
CA LEU A 277 2.44 -10.73 -13.38
C LEU A 277 1.55 -9.83 -14.21
N ASP A 278 2.12 -9.17 -15.21
CA ASP A 278 1.36 -8.48 -16.24
C ASP A 278 0.97 -9.54 -17.27
N LEU A 279 -0.32 -9.90 -17.32
CA LEU A 279 -0.85 -10.98 -18.15
C LEU A 279 -1.84 -10.41 -19.17
N SER A 280 -1.48 -10.47 -20.45
CA SER A 280 -2.39 -10.19 -21.55
C SER A 280 -3.20 -11.44 -21.87
N VAL A 281 -4.52 -11.30 -21.86
CA VAL A 281 -5.49 -12.37 -22.17
C VAL A 281 -6.22 -11.97 -23.44
N ALA A 282 -6.18 -12.81 -24.49
CA ALA A 282 -6.85 -12.59 -25.78
C ALA A 282 -7.67 -13.80 -26.22
#